data_AF-A0A8T1P0K3-F1
#
_entry.id   AF-A0A8T1P0K3-F1
#
_cell.length_a   1.000
_cell.length_b   1.000
_cell.length_c   1.000
_cell.angle_alpha   90.00
_cell.angle_beta   90.00
_cell.angle_gamma   90.00
#
_symmetry.space_group_name_H-M   'P 1'
#
loop_
_entity.id
_entity.type
_entity.pdbx_description
1 polymer ?
#
loop_
_entity_poly.entity_id
_entity_poly.type
_entity_poly.pdbx_seq_one_letter_code
_entity_poly.pdbx_strand_id
1 'polypeptide(L)'
;MAASAAGAASRQFLTGLIDPNQRKCSSSSQTLRFFCRRYQPCIMSMNGCKGSDQAGLLPVETIETRSLSPVPSPALAMDRLNSAIYQLKSEPPASASGIIRLQVPIQQQIDAIDWLHAQNNLLLSRCFFSNRSDSSDIFHSVDGNGNRNGSPKGASSLVSVAGVGSAVFFRRMDPFSYSDWKSIRRFLSDTSPLIRAYGGIRFDARSNMSSEWERFGSFYFMVPQVELDELEGSSMLATTVAWDESLSLPWQMAIDALQTTMRQLSSFVVNMRNERPKTFVVSKTDVPSKTYWELAVNRALQQIDRSNSELTKVVLARSSRVVTANDIAPTTWLKCLQVGKSKDNAYQFCLQPPNAPAFIGNTPEQLFHRKCLGLSSEALAGTRARGGSMAQDLQAELDLLSSPKDHLEFTIVRESIRKKLEAVCSSVMVEPKKVIKKLPRIQHLYAQLTGRLKCEDDEFVILASLHPTPAVCGSPREEARVFIAENDVQFDLP
;
A
#
# COMPACT_ATOMS: atom_id res chain seq x y z
N MET A 1 -46.48 8.02 45.07
CA MET A 1 -46.77 9.42 44.69
C MET A 1 -46.00 9.70 43.41
N ALA A 2 -46.64 9.48 42.26
CA ALA A 2 -47.22 10.51 41.36
C ALA A 2 -46.10 11.18 40.53
N ALA A 3 -45.89 10.90 39.24
CA ALA A 3 -46.73 10.98 38.02
C ALA A 3 -46.96 12.40 37.47
N SER A 4 -46.73 12.55 36.16
CA SER A 4 -47.12 13.63 35.22
C SER A 4 -46.30 14.94 35.29
N ALA A 5 -46.12 15.76 34.25
CA ALA A 5 -46.73 15.93 32.92
C ALA A 5 -45.71 16.69 32.02
N ALA A 6 -45.47 16.35 30.75
CA ALA A 6 -46.19 16.74 29.52
C ALA A 6 -46.14 18.24 29.13
N GLY A 7 -45.75 18.51 27.88
CA GLY A 7 -45.87 19.80 27.19
C GLY A 7 -45.60 19.68 25.68
N ALA A 8 -46.66 19.45 24.89
CA ALA A 8 -46.75 19.62 23.43
C ALA A 8 -46.74 21.15 23.09
N ALA A 9 -46.67 21.70 21.87
CA ALA A 9 -47.10 21.34 20.52
C ALA A 9 -46.38 22.29 19.53
N SER A 10 -46.30 22.04 18.22
CA SER A 10 -47.37 22.40 17.27
C SER A 10 -47.11 21.83 15.88
N ARG A 11 -48.10 21.11 15.34
CA ARG A 11 -48.32 20.87 13.90
C ARG A 11 -49.40 21.85 13.44
N GLN A 12 -49.28 22.37 12.22
CA GLN A 12 -50.41 22.94 11.48
C GLN A 12 -50.68 22.15 10.20
N PHE A 13 -51.97 21.98 9.97
CA PHE A 13 -52.68 21.22 8.96
C PHE A 13 -52.90 22.03 7.66
N LEU A 14 -53.19 21.32 6.56
CA LEU A 14 -54.25 21.58 5.56
C LEU A 14 -54.26 20.38 4.59
N THR A 15 -55.14 19.37 4.74
CA THR A 15 -56.44 19.19 4.04
C THR A 15 -56.45 19.76 2.61
N GLY A 16 -56.70 19.04 1.51
CA GLY A 16 -57.43 17.80 1.25
C GLY A 16 -58.45 18.11 0.14
N LEU A 17 -58.50 17.35 -0.96
CA LEU A 17 -59.67 17.19 -1.85
C LEU A 17 -59.41 16.04 -2.86
N ILE A 18 -60.42 15.20 -3.01
CA ILE A 18 -60.52 13.97 -3.81
C ILE A 18 -61.45 14.26 -5.00
N ASP A 19 -61.14 13.77 -6.21
CA ASP A 19 -62.10 13.08 -7.12
C ASP A 19 -61.37 12.41 -8.33
N PRO A 20 -62.00 11.47 -9.10
CA PRO A 20 -61.38 10.20 -9.46
C PRO A 20 -61.35 9.96 -10.99
N ASN A 21 -61.01 8.73 -11.38
CA ASN A 21 -61.13 8.11 -12.71
C ASN A 21 -59.98 8.27 -13.74
N GLN A 22 -59.18 7.21 -13.76
CA GLN A 22 -58.85 6.37 -14.93
C GLN A 22 -58.53 7.05 -16.28
N ARG A 23 -57.30 6.87 -16.78
CA ARG A 23 -56.99 5.84 -17.81
C ARG A 23 -55.48 5.79 -18.13
N LYS A 24 -55.08 4.58 -18.53
CA LYS A 24 -53.75 4.07 -18.91
C LYS A 24 -52.97 4.97 -19.87
N CYS A 25 -51.64 5.09 -19.67
CA CYS A 25 -50.63 4.47 -20.54
C CYS A 25 -49.19 4.96 -20.25
N SER A 26 -48.29 3.99 -20.21
CA SER A 26 -46.87 3.99 -20.58
C SER A 26 -45.89 5.02 -19.98
N SER A 27 -44.89 4.42 -19.33
CA SER A 27 -43.68 4.95 -18.72
C SER A 27 -42.81 5.81 -19.62
N SER A 28 -42.58 7.05 -19.20
CA SER A 28 -41.29 7.73 -19.29
C SER A 28 -41.16 8.61 -18.04
N SER A 29 -40.08 8.45 -17.26
CA SER A 29 -39.80 9.37 -16.16
C SER A 29 -38.30 9.57 -16.04
N GLN A 30 -37.86 10.65 -16.67
CA GLN A 30 -36.65 11.35 -16.30
C GLN A 30 -37.03 12.43 -15.27
N THR A 31 -36.27 12.43 -14.19
CA THR A 31 -35.86 13.60 -13.39
C THR A 31 -36.82 14.13 -12.33
N LEU A 32 -36.54 13.75 -11.08
CA LEU A 32 -36.77 14.61 -9.91
C LEU A 32 -35.44 14.86 -9.20
N ARG A 33 -35.04 16.13 -9.26
CA ARG A 33 -33.82 16.68 -8.66
C ARG A 33 -33.94 16.64 -7.14
N PHE A 34 -32.97 16.00 -6.48
CA PHE A 34 -32.72 16.20 -5.05
C PHE A 34 -31.51 17.11 -4.84
N PHE A 35 -31.70 18.09 -3.96
CA PHE A 35 -30.75 19.11 -3.58
C PHE A 35 -29.43 18.51 -3.11
N CYS A 36 -28.37 18.70 -3.90
CA CYS A 36 -27.01 18.37 -3.53
C CYS A 36 -26.47 19.47 -2.61
N ARG A 37 -26.23 19.15 -1.33
CA ARG A 37 -25.45 20.02 -0.43
C ARG A 37 -24.01 20.07 -0.97
N ARG A 38 -23.58 21.29 -1.32
CA ARG A 38 -22.23 21.66 -1.77
C ARG A 38 -21.17 21.15 -0.78
N TYR A 39 -20.37 20.18 -1.21
CA TYR A 39 -19.03 19.96 -0.65
C TYR A 39 -18.02 20.81 -1.45
N GLN A 40 -17.20 21.56 -0.72
CA GLN A 40 -16.12 22.42 -1.22
C GLN A 40 -14.99 21.61 -1.88
N PRO A 41 -14.20 22.23 -2.77
CA PRO A 41 -13.36 21.50 -3.73
C PRO A 41 -12.05 21.03 -3.10
N CYS A 42 -11.86 19.71 -3.03
CA CYS A 42 -10.53 19.10 -3.09
C CYS A 42 -10.44 18.48 -4.48
N ILE A 43 -9.92 19.23 -5.46
CA ILE A 43 -9.73 18.70 -6.82
C ILE A 43 -8.43 17.91 -6.83
N MET A 44 -8.62 16.64 -6.53
CA MET A 44 -7.76 15.50 -6.81
C MET A 44 -8.14 14.96 -8.19
N SER A 45 -7.20 14.88 -9.14
CA SER A 45 -7.26 13.93 -10.26
C SER A 45 -5.94 13.89 -11.00
N MET A 46 -5.40 12.68 -11.22
CA MET A 46 -5.17 12.24 -12.60
C MET A 46 -5.74 10.83 -12.76
N ASN A 47 -7.02 10.78 -13.16
CA ASN A 47 -7.58 9.62 -13.84
C ASN A 47 -6.62 9.26 -14.98
N GLY A 48 -5.90 8.14 -14.85
CA GLY A 48 -4.94 7.67 -15.86
C GLY A 48 -5.52 7.87 -17.26
N CYS A 49 -4.80 8.62 -18.08
CA CYS A 49 -5.26 9.29 -19.29
C CYS A 49 -6.48 8.64 -19.98
N LYS A 50 -7.61 9.37 -20.04
CA LYS A 50 -8.53 9.25 -21.18
C LYS A 50 -8.01 10.16 -22.29
N GLY A 51 -6.81 9.85 -22.79
CA GLY A 51 -6.17 10.53 -23.91
C GLY A 51 -5.64 9.46 -24.82
N SER A 52 -6.08 9.50 -26.08
CA SER A 52 -5.72 8.65 -27.22
C SER A 52 -4.48 7.76 -27.07
N ASP A 53 -4.61 6.50 -27.50
CA ASP A 53 -3.57 5.45 -27.63
C ASP A 53 -2.34 5.81 -28.50
N GLN A 54 -2.01 7.08 -28.69
CA GLN A 54 -0.94 7.56 -29.57
C GLN A 54 -0.20 8.76 -29.01
N ALA A 55 0.46 8.62 -27.86
CA ALA A 55 1.68 9.35 -27.51
C ALA A 55 2.27 8.70 -26.26
N GLY A 56 3.54 8.30 -26.31
CA GLY A 56 4.25 7.94 -25.08
C GLY A 56 4.21 9.13 -24.13
N LEU A 57 3.61 8.97 -22.95
CA LEU A 57 3.68 9.98 -21.90
C LEU A 57 5.15 10.20 -21.58
N LEU A 58 5.69 11.34 -22.03
CA LEU A 58 7.06 11.73 -21.76
C LEU A 58 7.22 12.00 -20.25
N PRO A 59 8.45 11.88 -19.71
CA PRO A 59 8.77 12.43 -18.40
C PRO A 59 8.30 13.88 -18.29
N VAL A 60 7.91 14.31 -17.08
CA VAL A 60 7.60 15.72 -16.88
C VAL A 60 8.83 16.58 -17.15
N GLU A 61 8.62 17.80 -17.63
CA GLU A 61 9.69 18.67 -18.12
C GLU A 61 10.70 19.05 -17.02
N THR A 62 10.22 19.25 -15.79
CA THR A 62 11.03 19.62 -14.63
C THR A 62 10.96 18.55 -13.54
N ILE A 63 12.09 18.00 -13.12
CA ILE A 63 12.20 17.17 -11.92
C ILE A 63 13.34 17.72 -11.07
N GLU A 64 13.01 18.23 -9.89
CA GLU A 64 13.97 18.95 -9.06
C GLU A 64 13.86 18.58 -7.57
N THR A 65 15.00 18.44 -6.91
CA THR A 65 15.10 18.38 -5.44
C THR A 65 15.95 19.55 -4.94
N ARG A 66 15.38 20.40 -4.07
CA ARG A 66 16.08 21.50 -3.42
C ARG A 66 16.27 21.21 -1.94
N SER A 67 17.53 21.06 -1.52
CA SER A 67 17.86 20.90 -0.10
C SER A 67 18.13 22.26 0.53
N LEU A 68 17.35 22.59 1.55
CA LEU A 68 17.53 23.76 2.39
C LEU A 68 18.49 23.45 3.54
N SER A 69 18.98 24.48 4.24
CA SER A 69 19.90 24.29 5.35
C SER A 69 19.29 23.39 6.45
N PRO A 70 20.10 22.74 7.31
CA PRO A 70 19.59 21.95 8.43
C PRO A 70 18.94 22.79 9.55
N VAL A 71 18.06 22.18 10.33
CA VAL A 71 17.42 22.76 11.54
C VAL A 71 17.40 21.76 12.70
N PRO A 72 17.24 22.23 13.95
CA PRO A 72 17.21 21.32 15.11
C PRO A 72 15.86 20.62 15.33
N SER A 73 14.74 21.11 14.79
CA SER A 73 13.40 20.58 15.10
C SER A 73 12.42 20.59 13.91
N PRO A 74 11.35 19.77 13.96
CA PRO A 74 10.28 19.75 12.95
C PRO A 74 9.57 21.09 12.77
N ALA A 75 9.33 21.83 13.86
CA ALA A 75 8.66 23.13 13.79
C ALA A 75 9.46 24.12 12.95
N LEU A 76 10.77 24.21 13.17
CA LEU A 76 11.65 25.07 12.37
C LEU A 76 11.80 24.57 10.93
N ALA A 77 11.70 23.26 10.70
CA ALA A 77 11.69 22.71 9.35
C ALA A 77 10.42 23.14 8.61
N MET A 78 9.28 23.07 9.27
CA MET A 78 7.99 23.50 8.74
C MET A 78 7.97 25.01 8.42
N ASP A 79 8.53 25.87 9.29
CA ASP A 79 8.66 27.30 9.03
C ASP A 79 9.54 27.61 7.81
N ARG A 80 10.66 26.88 7.68
CA ARG A 80 11.59 27.01 6.56
C ARG A 80 10.93 26.54 5.24
N LEU A 81 10.20 25.43 5.28
CA LEU A 81 9.43 24.95 4.13
C LEU A 81 8.31 25.93 3.74
N ASN A 82 7.56 26.47 4.70
CA ASN A 82 6.53 27.49 4.43
C ASN A 82 7.11 28.73 3.73
N SER A 83 8.29 29.19 4.17
CA SER A 83 8.99 30.31 3.55
C SER A 83 9.43 29.99 2.11
N ALA A 84 9.99 28.80 1.90
CA ALA A 84 10.40 28.35 0.56
C ALA A 84 9.20 28.14 -0.38
N ILE A 85 8.07 27.63 0.12
CA ILE A 85 6.82 27.50 -0.63
C ILE A 85 6.29 28.89 -1.05
N TYR A 86 6.39 29.89 -0.17
CA TYR A 86 5.99 31.25 -0.50
C TYR A 86 6.85 31.85 -1.63
N GLN A 87 8.17 31.69 -1.56
CA GLN A 87 9.10 32.10 -2.63
C GLN A 87 8.82 31.37 -3.94
N LEU A 88 8.62 30.06 -3.87
CA LEU A 88 8.30 29.23 -5.03
C LEU A 88 6.97 29.65 -5.68
N LYS A 89 6.00 30.09 -4.88
CA LYS A 89 4.73 30.64 -5.39
C LYS A 89 4.90 31.99 -6.09
N SER A 90 5.79 32.87 -5.59
CA SER A 90 6.06 34.16 -6.23
C SER A 90 6.87 34.03 -7.53
N GLU A 91 7.62 32.95 -7.69
CA GLU A 91 8.46 32.66 -8.85
C GLU A 91 8.05 31.30 -9.46
N PRO A 92 6.92 31.24 -10.20
CA PRO A 92 6.43 30.00 -10.77
C PRO A 92 7.44 29.41 -11.79
N PRO A 93 7.58 28.08 -11.87
CA PRO A 93 8.37 27.42 -12.90
C PRO A 93 7.88 27.78 -14.31
N ALA A 94 8.80 27.89 -15.26
CA ALA A 94 8.48 28.19 -16.67
C ALA A 94 7.94 26.97 -17.43
N SER A 95 8.14 25.76 -16.92
CA SER A 95 7.75 24.52 -17.60
C SER A 95 6.25 24.22 -17.42
N ALA A 96 5.62 23.64 -18.44
CA ALA A 96 4.20 23.32 -18.41
C ALA A 96 3.87 22.09 -17.54
N SER A 97 4.89 21.30 -17.21
CA SER A 97 4.80 20.16 -16.30
C SER A 97 6.03 20.06 -15.41
N GLY A 98 5.88 19.46 -14.24
CA GLY A 98 7.01 19.20 -13.38
C GLY A 98 6.66 18.67 -11.99
N ILE A 99 7.71 18.36 -11.24
CA ILE A 99 7.66 17.99 -9.83
C ILE A 99 8.87 18.55 -9.10
N ILE A 100 8.63 19.27 -8.01
CA ILE A 100 9.66 19.88 -7.18
C ILE A 100 9.51 19.36 -5.76
N ARG A 101 10.59 18.79 -5.23
CA ARG A 101 10.76 18.43 -3.83
C ARG A 101 11.58 19.50 -3.12
N LEU A 102 11.03 20.11 -2.08
CA LEU A 102 11.77 20.93 -1.12
C LEU A 102 12.03 20.10 0.12
N GLN A 103 13.26 20.09 0.63
CA GLN A 103 13.59 19.28 1.80
C GLN A 103 14.46 20.02 2.82
N VAL A 104 14.22 19.76 4.09
CA VAL A 104 14.94 20.34 5.22
C VAL A 104 15.45 19.21 6.11
N PRO A 105 16.78 19.02 6.22
CA PRO A 105 17.36 18.10 7.20
C PRO A 105 17.06 18.56 8.64
N ILE A 106 16.68 17.61 9.48
CA ILE A 106 16.39 17.78 10.90
C ILE A 106 17.45 17.03 11.70
N GLN A 107 18.14 17.74 12.60
CA GLN A 107 19.20 17.16 13.43
C GLN A 107 18.66 16.17 14.46
N GLN A 108 17.43 16.37 14.93
CA GLN A 108 16.73 15.42 15.78
C GLN A 108 16.32 14.17 15.00
N GLN A 109 16.62 12.99 15.54
CA GLN A 109 16.07 11.73 15.05
C GLN A 109 14.62 11.56 15.52
N ILE A 110 13.73 11.30 14.57
CA ILE A 110 12.29 11.20 14.76
C ILE A 110 11.80 9.92 14.08
N ASP A 111 11.05 9.10 14.83
CA ASP A 111 10.34 7.95 14.27
C ASP A 111 9.23 8.45 13.33
N ALA A 112 9.26 8.07 12.05
CA ALA A 112 8.30 8.60 11.09
C ALA A 112 6.84 8.24 11.43
N ILE A 113 6.64 7.07 12.05
CA ILE A 113 5.31 6.64 12.52
C ILE A 113 4.76 7.51 13.66
N ASP A 114 5.63 8.06 14.52
CA ASP A 114 5.26 8.93 15.63
C ASP A 114 4.84 10.31 15.11
N TRP A 115 5.54 10.81 14.08
CA TRP A 115 5.12 12.00 13.35
C TRP A 115 3.77 11.79 12.64
N LEU A 116 3.57 10.64 11.96
CA LEU A 116 2.32 10.34 11.26
C LEU A 116 1.12 10.25 12.21
N HIS A 117 1.33 9.71 13.41
CA HIS A 117 0.28 9.59 14.42
C HIS A 117 -0.24 10.96 14.88
N ALA A 118 0.64 11.97 14.98
CA ALA A 118 0.25 13.34 15.29
C ALA A 118 -0.71 13.94 14.23
N GLN A 119 -0.80 13.32 13.04
CA GLN A 119 -1.64 13.75 11.92
C GLN A 119 -2.96 12.94 11.81
N ASN A 120 -3.34 12.17 12.83
CA ASN A 120 -4.47 11.24 12.78
C ASN A 120 -5.85 11.86 12.48
N ASN A 121 -6.04 13.14 12.81
CA ASN A 121 -7.33 13.81 12.63
C ASN A 121 -7.51 14.41 11.23
N LEU A 122 -6.51 14.29 10.36
CA LEU A 122 -6.57 14.86 9.01
C LEU A 122 -7.35 13.96 8.07
N LEU A 123 -8.24 14.56 7.29
CA LEU A 123 -8.99 13.89 6.22
C LEU A 123 -8.20 13.78 4.91
N LEU A 124 -6.88 13.88 4.99
CA LEU A 124 -5.94 13.78 3.88
C LEU A 124 -5.50 12.34 3.65
N SER A 125 -4.91 12.09 2.48
CA SER A 125 -4.26 10.81 2.22
C SER A 125 -3.07 10.62 3.17
N ARG A 126 -2.84 9.39 3.63
CA ARG A 126 -1.71 9.06 4.50
C ARG A 126 -1.03 7.80 4.04
N CYS A 127 0.30 7.79 4.13
CA CYS A 127 1.08 6.58 3.92
C CYS A 127 2.17 6.42 4.98
N PHE A 128 2.54 5.18 5.25
CA PHE A 128 3.72 4.81 6.01
C PHE A 128 4.38 3.65 5.30
N PHE A 129 5.72 3.63 5.25
CA PHE A 129 6.47 2.47 4.82
C PHE A 129 7.76 2.35 5.64
N SER A 130 8.04 1.14 6.12
CA SER A 130 9.32 0.80 6.74
C SER A 130 9.86 -0.45 6.08
N ASN A 131 11.16 -0.42 5.78
CA ASN A 131 11.87 -1.60 5.31
C ASN A 131 12.08 -2.59 6.46
N ARG A 132 12.42 -3.84 6.13
CA ARG A 132 12.95 -4.82 7.09
C ARG A 132 14.48 -4.69 7.17
N SER A 133 15.03 -4.79 8.38
CA SER A 133 16.45 -4.54 8.67
C SER A 133 17.43 -5.52 7.98
N ASP A 134 17.01 -6.74 7.65
CA ASP A 134 17.84 -7.78 7.01
C ASP A 134 18.15 -7.56 5.51
N SER A 135 17.82 -6.39 4.96
CA SER A 135 18.01 -6.09 3.53
C SER A 135 19.41 -5.58 3.16
N SER A 136 20.45 -5.92 3.94
CA SER A 136 21.84 -5.59 3.63
C SER A 136 22.15 -5.93 2.17
N ASP A 137 22.48 -4.89 1.39
CA ASP A 137 22.61 -4.86 -0.08
C ASP A 137 22.95 -6.23 -0.72
N ILE A 138 21.91 -6.98 -1.10
CA ILE A 138 21.97 -8.32 -1.70
C ILE A 138 22.79 -8.34 -3.01
N PHE A 139 23.05 -7.17 -3.60
CA PHE A 139 23.73 -7.02 -4.89
C PHE A 139 25.25 -6.90 -4.82
N HIS A 140 25.87 -7.00 -3.63
CA HIS A 140 27.33 -6.94 -3.52
C HIS A 140 28.10 -8.07 -4.23
N SER A 141 27.42 -9.15 -4.63
CA SER A 141 28.06 -10.38 -5.13
C SER A 141 27.92 -10.62 -6.64
N VAL A 142 27.14 -9.82 -7.37
CA VAL A 142 26.79 -10.11 -8.79
C VAL A 142 27.62 -9.31 -9.79
N ASP A 143 28.21 -8.19 -9.38
CA ASP A 143 29.14 -7.45 -10.23
C ASP A 143 30.57 -7.97 -10.04
N GLY A 144 30.93 -9.01 -10.79
CA GLY A 144 32.29 -9.54 -10.92
C GLY A 144 33.28 -8.59 -11.63
N ASN A 145 33.10 -7.28 -11.51
CA ASN A 145 34.00 -6.28 -12.07
C ASN A 145 34.23 -5.19 -11.02
N GLY A 146 35.46 -5.12 -10.49
CA GLY A 146 35.87 -4.31 -9.35
C GLY A 146 35.91 -2.80 -9.60
N ASN A 147 34.85 -2.22 -10.16
CA ASN A 147 34.72 -0.78 -10.30
C ASN A 147 33.95 -0.22 -9.10
N ARG A 148 34.72 0.17 -8.08
CA ARG A 148 34.25 0.92 -6.91
C ARG A 148 33.79 2.32 -7.34
N ASN A 149 32.67 2.44 -8.03
CA ASN A 149 31.95 3.70 -8.08
C ASN A 149 31.19 3.84 -6.76
N GLY A 150 31.81 4.60 -5.85
CA GLY A 150 31.32 4.82 -4.51
C GLY A 150 29.89 5.31 -4.52
N SER A 151 29.05 4.64 -3.73
CA SER A 151 27.90 5.27 -3.10
C SER A 151 28.34 6.62 -2.54
N PRO A 152 27.57 7.71 -2.69
CA PRO A 152 27.96 9.00 -2.14
C PRO A 152 28.23 8.81 -0.64
N LYS A 153 29.48 9.02 -0.22
CA LYS A 153 29.84 9.08 1.21
C LYS A 153 29.06 10.25 1.81
N GLY A 154 27.92 9.96 2.43
CA GLY A 154 27.10 10.98 3.12
C GLY A 154 25.58 10.78 3.08
N ALA A 155 25.04 9.87 2.26
CA ALA A 155 23.60 9.58 2.31
C ALA A 155 23.30 8.59 3.44
N SER A 156 22.83 9.09 4.58
CA SER A 156 22.24 8.25 5.65
C SER A 156 21.12 7.40 5.05
N SER A 157 21.12 6.09 5.33
CA SER A 157 20.14 5.18 4.74
C SER A 157 18.71 5.52 5.22
N LEU A 158 17.72 5.40 4.33
CA LEU A 158 16.32 5.61 4.68
C LEU A 158 15.81 4.39 5.47
N VAL A 159 15.39 4.63 6.70
CA VAL A 159 14.84 3.61 7.60
C VAL A 159 13.34 3.44 7.37
N SER A 160 12.60 4.54 7.45
CA SER A 160 11.15 4.56 7.24
C SER A 160 10.69 5.92 6.71
N VAL A 161 9.46 5.98 6.21
CA VAL A 161 8.85 7.18 5.65
C VAL A 161 7.40 7.27 6.07
N ALA A 162 6.95 8.48 6.38
CA ALA A 162 5.56 8.80 6.63
C ALA A 162 5.14 9.98 5.77
N GLY A 163 4.03 9.84 5.04
CA GLY A 163 3.53 10.86 4.13
C GLY A 163 2.09 11.28 4.44
N VAL A 164 1.79 12.56 4.20
CA VAL A 164 0.46 13.17 4.32
C VAL A 164 0.16 14.03 3.10
N GLY A 165 -1.08 13.95 2.60
CA GLY A 165 -1.49 14.59 1.37
C GLY A 165 -0.84 13.93 0.14
N SER A 166 -1.34 14.24 -1.05
CA SER A 166 -0.82 13.67 -2.31
C SER A 166 -0.44 14.80 -3.26
N ALA A 167 0.82 14.87 -3.68
CA ALA A 167 1.28 15.79 -4.73
C ALA A 167 0.68 15.36 -6.08
N VAL A 168 0.69 14.06 -6.31
CA VAL A 168 -0.03 13.37 -7.37
C VAL A 168 -0.49 12.02 -6.83
N PHE A 169 -1.63 11.52 -7.30
CA PHE A 169 -2.10 10.17 -6.99
C PHE A 169 -2.74 9.54 -8.24
N PHE A 170 -2.74 8.22 -8.26
CA PHE A 170 -3.19 7.39 -9.38
C PHE A 170 -4.16 6.36 -8.85
N ARG A 171 -5.36 6.36 -9.41
CA ARG A 171 -6.44 5.42 -9.04
C ARG A 171 -7.31 5.14 -10.25
N ARG A 172 -7.65 3.88 -10.46
CA ARG A 172 -8.70 3.45 -11.41
C ARG A 172 -9.47 2.26 -10.87
N MET A 173 -10.60 1.99 -11.52
CA MET A 173 -11.40 0.77 -11.29
C MET A 173 -10.96 -0.38 -12.20
N ASP A 174 -10.30 -0.06 -13.31
CA ASP A 174 -9.74 -1.06 -14.22
C ASP A 174 -8.47 -1.70 -13.63
N PRO A 175 -8.11 -2.93 -14.02
CA PRO A 175 -6.85 -3.55 -13.66
C PRO A 175 -5.64 -2.67 -14.00
N PHE A 176 -4.64 -2.66 -13.10
CA PHE A 176 -3.42 -1.88 -13.29
C PHE A 176 -2.70 -2.28 -14.57
N SER A 177 -2.41 -1.29 -15.43
CA SER A 177 -1.86 -1.51 -16.76
C SER A 177 -0.49 -0.85 -16.95
N TYR A 178 0.15 -1.15 -18.08
CA TYR A 178 1.44 -0.55 -18.42
C TYR A 178 1.36 0.98 -18.62
N SER A 179 0.22 1.50 -19.10
CA SER A 179 0.02 2.95 -19.24
C SER A 179 -0.12 3.64 -17.88
N ASP A 180 -0.73 2.96 -16.89
CA ASP A 180 -0.78 3.44 -15.51
C ASP A 180 0.62 3.47 -14.88
N TRP A 181 1.43 2.42 -15.10
CA TRP A 181 2.84 2.41 -14.68
C TRP A 181 3.63 3.57 -15.29
N LYS A 182 3.54 3.79 -16.61
CA LYS A 182 4.20 4.92 -17.27
C LYS A 182 3.73 6.27 -16.72
N SER A 183 2.43 6.37 -16.39
CA SER A 183 1.87 7.57 -15.77
C SER A 183 2.44 7.87 -14.39
N ILE A 184 2.84 6.85 -13.63
CA ILE A 184 3.56 7.01 -12.36
C ILE A 184 5.03 7.34 -12.63
N ARG A 185 5.69 6.56 -13.49
CA ARG A 185 7.15 6.63 -13.74
C ARG A 185 7.61 8.00 -14.23
N ARG A 186 6.80 8.73 -15.00
CA ARG A 186 7.15 10.08 -15.49
C ARG A 186 7.46 11.12 -14.40
N PHE A 187 7.03 10.91 -13.16
CA PHE A 187 7.31 11.79 -12.01
C PHE A 187 8.53 11.32 -11.20
N LEU A 188 9.14 10.19 -11.55
CA LEU A 188 10.22 9.56 -10.80
C LEU A 188 11.52 9.71 -11.57
N SER A 189 12.62 10.00 -10.88
CA SER A 189 13.94 10.15 -11.48
C SER A 189 15.03 9.70 -10.54
N ASP A 190 16.10 9.14 -11.11
CA ASP A 190 17.31 8.78 -10.38
C ASP A 190 18.07 10.02 -9.90
N THR A 191 17.85 11.20 -10.51
CA THR A 191 18.38 12.49 -10.05
C THR A 191 17.65 13.02 -8.79
N SER A 192 16.49 12.46 -8.46
CA SER A 192 15.67 12.83 -7.30
C SER A 192 15.14 11.56 -6.61
N PRO A 193 16.02 10.72 -6.03
CA PRO A 193 15.70 9.34 -5.60
C PRO A 193 14.75 9.24 -4.39
N LEU A 194 14.42 10.37 -3.75
CA LEU A 194 13.47 10.45 -2.66
C LEU A 194 12.08 10.89 -3.10
N ILE A 195 11.90 11.30 -4.36
CA ILE A 195 10.56 11.39 -4.95
C ILE A 195 10.10 9.97 -5.25
N ARG A 196 9.14 9.47 -4.47
CA ARG A 196 8.70 8.07 -4.51
C ARG A 196 7.19 7.97 -4.53
N ALA A 197 6.68 6.97 -5.25
CA ALA A 197 5.27 6.62 -5.25
C ALA A 197 5.02 5.44 -4.31
N TYR A 198 4.08 5.60 -3.37
CA TYR A 198 3.65 4.58 -2.42
C TYR A 198 2.22 4.15 -2.73
N GLY A 199 1.96 2.85 -2.70
CA GLY A 199 0.67 2.34 -3.10
C GLY A 199 0.56 0.83 -3.12
N GLY A 200 -0.53 0.35 -3.71
CA GLY A 200 -0.83 -1.07 -3.82
C GLY A 200 -1.82 -1.35 -4.95
N ILE A 201 -1.81 -2.61 -5.39
CA ILE A 201 -2.70 -3.16 -6.41
C ILE A 201 -3.52 -4.27 -5.74
N ARG A 202 -4.81 -4.37 -6.05
CA ARG A 202 -5.65 -5.44 -5.53
C ARG A 202 -5.12 -6.82 -5.94
N PHE A 203 -5.40 -7.81 -5.08
CA PHE A 203 -5.10 -9.21 -5.37
C PHE A 203 -5.72 -9.66 -6.69
N ASP A 204 -7.02 -9.43 -6.87
CA ASP A 204 -7.74 -9.69 -8.11
C ASP A 204 -8.63 -8.49 -8.47
N ALA A 205 -8.18 -7.72 -9.46
CA ALA A 205 -8.92 -6.57 -9.98
C ALA A 205 -10.18 -6.96 -10.80
N ARG A 206 -10.36 -8.25 -11.13
CA ARG A 206 -11.55 -8.77 -11.84
C ARG A 206 -12.68 -9.14 -10.88
N SER A 207 -12.38 -9.25 -9.59
CA SER A 207 -13.35 -9.60 -8.54
C SER A 207 -14.16 -8.38 -8.08
N ASN A 208 -15.37 -8.64 -7.57
CA ASN A 208 -16.22 -7.61 -6.97
C ASN A 208 -15.46 -6.88 -5.85
N MET A 209 -15.71 -5.58 -5.72
CA MET A 209 -15.08 -4.73 -4.71
C MET A 209 -16.04 -4.48 -3.56
N SER A 210 -15.66 -4.83 -2.34
CA SER A 210 -16.39 -4.42 -1.15
C SER A 210 -16.17 -2.93 -0.85
N SER A 211 -17.13 -2.33 -0.12
CA SER A 211 -17.23 -0.87 0.05
C SER A 211 -16.01 -0.25 0.71
N GLU A 212 -15.33 -0.96 1.62
CA GLU A 212 -14.12 -0.50 2.29
C GLU A 212 -12.94 -0.28 1.32
N TRP A 213 -12.94 -0.94 0.16
CA TRP A 213 -11.90 -0.78 -0.87
C TRP A 213 -12.26 0.23 -1.94
N GLU A 214 -13.47 0.78 -1.95
CA GLU A 214 -13.95 1.64 -3.03
C GLU A 214 -13.01 2.84 -3.25
N ARG A 215 -12.54 3.46 -2.16
CA ARG A 215 -11.62 4.60 -2.21
C ARG A 215 -10.20 4.24 -2.68
N PHE A 216 -9.81 2.98 -2.61
CA PHE A 216 -8.57 2.49 -3.20
C PHE A 216 -8.75 2.22 -4.70
N GLY A 217 -9.92 1.73 -5.13
CA GLY A 217 -10.10 1.23 -6.50
C GLY A 217 -9.36 -0.10 -6.72
N SER A 218 -9.08 -0.43 -7.98
CA SER A 218 -8.29 -1.62 -8.33
C SER A 218 -6.80 -1.45 -8.05
N PHE A 219 -6.33 -0.20 -8.02
CA PHE A 219 -5.02 0.18 -7.51
C PHE A 219 -5.06 1.62 -7.01
N TYR A 220 -4.18 1.93 -6.07
CA TYR A 220 -3.95 3.28 -5.56
C TYR A 220 -2.46 3.51 -5.36
N PHE A 221 -1.91 4.56 -5.97
CA PHE A 221 -0.56 5.06 -5.71
C PHE A 221 -0.59 6.56 -5.45
N MET A 222 0.32 7.04 -4.62
CA MET A 222 0.49 8.48 -4.35
C MET A 222 1.96 8.85 -4.18
N VAL A 223 2.32 10.04 -4.63
CA VAL A 223 3.53 10.74 -4.18
C VAL A 223 3.11 11.69 -3.06
N PRO A 224 3.67 11.60 -1.83
CA PRO A 224 3.24 12.43 -0.72
C PRO A 224 3.46 13.93 -0.97
N GLN A 225 2.51 14.75 -0.52
CA GLN A 225 2.67 16.22 -0.53
C GLN A 225 3.64 16.69 0.55
N VAL A 226 3.56 16.08 1.72
CA VAL A 226 4.47 16.33 2.84
C VAL A 226 4.88 14.99 3.41
N GLU A 227 6.18 14.78 3.63
CA GLU A 227 6.67 13.55 4.22
C GLU A 227 7.83 13.77 5.19
N LEU A 228 7.87 12.92 6.21
CA LEU A 228 8.99 12.78 7.10
C LEU A 228 9.75 11.49 6.77
N ASP A 229 11.00 11.67 6.37
CA ASP A 229 11.97 10.60 6.16
C ASP A 229 12.72 10.35 7.48
N GLU A 230 12.60 9.14 8.03
CA GLU A 230 13.45 8.66 9.11
C GLU A 230 14.74 8.13 8.49
N LEU A 231 15.86 8.77 8.78
CA LEU A 231 17.18 8.41 8.28
C LEU A 231 18.03 7.82 9.42
N GLU A 232 19.10 7.11 9.07
CA GLU A 232 20.08 6.70 10.08
C GLU A 232 20.67 7.92 10.83
N GLY A 233 20.31 8.06 12.10
CA GLY A 233 20.82 9.11 13.01
C GLY A 233 20.28 10.52 12.77
N SER A 234 19.34 10.71 11.84
CA SER A 234 18.73 12.02 11.56
C SER A 234 17.33 11.87 10.97
N SER A 235 16.67 12.98 10.66
CA SER A 235 15.41 12.96 9.95
C SER A 235 15.37 14.06 8.91
N MET A 236 14.43 13.98 7.98
CA MET A 236 14.21 15.03 7.00
C MET A 236 12.73 15.26 6.81
N LEU A 237 12.32 16.53 6.82
CA LEU A 237 10.97 16.92 6.44
C LEU A 237 11.01 17.48 5.02
N ALA A 238 10.13 16.99 4.17
CA ALA A 238 10.06 17.41 2.78
C ALA A 238 8.64 17.73 2.36
N THR A 239 8.53 18.62 1.38
CA THR A 239 7.29 18.89 0.65
C THR A 239 7.49 18.68 -0.83
N THR A 240 6.46 18.20 -1.51
CA THR A 240 6.47 17.95 -2.93
C THR A 240 5.28 18.63 -3.59
N VAL A 241 5.54 19.39 -4.65
CA VAL A 241 4.52 19.96 -5.53
C VAL A 241 4.70 19.37 -6.92
N ALA A 242 3.61 18.90 -7.52
CA ALA A 242 3.58 18.37 -8.88
C ALA A 242 2.51 19.09 -9.69
N TRP A 243 2.80 19.41 -10.95
CA TRP A 243 1.87 20.06 -11.87
C TRP A 243 2.03 19.49 -13.27
N ASP A 244 0.94 19.57 -14.03
CA ASP A 244 0.88 19.18 -15.43
C ASP A 244 -0.34 19.84 -16.07
N GLU A 245 -0.09 20.87 -16.88
CA GLU A 245 -1.16 21.62 -17.55
C GLU A 245 -1.96 20.74 -18.51
N SER A 246 -1.33 19.74 -19.13
CA SER A 246 -1.99 18.82 -20.06
C SER A 246 -3.05 17.94 -19.38
N LEU A 247 -2.99 17.85 -18.05
CA LEU A 247 -3.83 16.98 -17.25
C LEU A 247 -4.67 17.75 -16.24
N SER A 248 -4.91 19.04 -16.51
CA SER A 248 -5.76 19.91 -15.70
C SER A 248 -5.27 20.05 -14.25
N LEU A 249 -3.96 19.94 -14.03
CA LEU A 249 -3.30 20.21 -12.75
C LEU A 249 -2.36 21.41 -12.91
N PRO A 250 -2.89 22.64 -13.07
CA PRO A 250 -2.06 23.82 -13.25
C PRO A 250 -1.25 24.12 -11.99
N TRP A 251 -0.09 24.74 -12.18
CA TRP A 251 0.84 25.15 -11.12
C TRP A 251 0.14 25.82 -9.93
N GLN A 252 -0.72 26.81 -10.21
CA GLN A 252 -1.41 27.60 -9.19
C GLN A 252 -2.27 26.73 -8.26
N MET A 253 -2.99 25.76 -8.82
CA MET A 253 -3.81 24.84 -8.01
C MET A 253 -2.93 23.93 -7.16
N ALA A 254 -1.82 23.43 -7.72
CA ALA A 254 -0.90 22.54 -7.02
C ALA A 254 -0.23 23.23 -5.83
N ILE A 255 0.26 24.46 -6.00
CA ILE A 255 0.93 25.21 -4.94
C ILE A 255 -0.06 25.68 -3.85
N ASP A 256 -1.29 26.06 -4.23
CA ASP A 256 -2.35 26.42 -3.28
C ASP A 256 -2.82 25.22 -2.44
N ALA A 257 -2.89 24.04 -3.06
CA ALA A 257 -3.18 22.79 -2.36
C ALA A 257 -2.08 22.47 -1.34
N LEU A 258 -0.80 22.57 -1.72
CA LEU A 258 0.31 22.35 -0.81
C LEU A 258 0.29 23.33 0.37
N GLN A 259 0.06 24.63 0.14
CA GLN A 259 -0.09 25.62 1.21
C GLN A 259 -1.26 25.30 2.15
N THR A 260 -2.35 24.74 1.63
CA THR A 260 -3.50 24.33 2.43
C THR A 260 -3.16 23.12 3.29
N THR A 261 -2.48 22.11 2.75
CA THR A 261 -1.98 20.96 3.51
C THR A 261 -1.05 21.40 4.62
N MET A 262 -0.05 22.26 4.32
CA MET A 262 0.89 22.76 5.32
C MET A 262 0.22 23.49 6.49
N ARG A 263 -0.87 24.23 6.26
CA ARG A 263 -1.64 24.91 7.33
C ARG A 263 -2.40 23.95 8.25
N GLN A 264 -2.71 22.73 7.79
CA GLN A 264 -3.44 21.73 8.57
C GLN A 264 -2.52 20.84 9.41
N LEU A 265 -1.25 20.72 9.03
CA LEU A 265 -0.30 19.83 9.70
C LEU A 265 0.05 20.29 11.12
N SER A 266 0.23 19.31 11.99
CA SER A 266 0.84 19.51 13.30
C SER A 266 2.35 19.45 13.20
N SER A 267 3.02 20.43 13.81
CA SER A 267 4.49 20.43 13.98
C SER A 267 4.97 19.55 15.15
N PHE A 268 4.04 19.04 15.96
CA PHE A 268 4.35 18.18 17.10
C PHE A 268 4.60 16.73 16.67
N VAL A 269 5.44 16.04 17.45
CA VAL A 269 5.67 14.60 17.35
C VAL A 269 5.10 13.94 18.61
N VAL A 270 4.28 12.89 18.43
CA VAL A 270 3.69 12.13 19.55
C VAL A 270 4.49 10.86 19.76
N ASN A 271 5.20 10.78 20.88
CA ASN A 271 5.96 9.59 21.23
C ASN A 271 5.01 8.47 21.72
N MET A 272 4.79 7.46 20.87
CA MET A 272 3.90 6.34 21.17
C MET A 272 4.60 5.17 21.90
N ARG A 273 5.76 5.38 22.53
CA ARG A 273 6.49 4.29 23.21
C ARG A 273 5.60 3.59 24.23
N ASN A 274 5.44 2.27 24.04
CA ASN A 274 4.65 1.39 24.88
C ASN A 274 3.14 1.67 24.92
N GLU A 275 2.60 2.48 24.02
CA GLU A 275 1.15 2.65 23.92
C GLU A 275 0.51 1.37 23.39
N ARG A 276 -0.45 0.85 24.15
CA ARG A 276 -1.33 -0.24 23.73
C ARG A 276 -2.75 0.30 23.64
N PRO A 277 -3.51 -0.04 22.58
CA PRO A 277 -4.92 0.33 22.51
C PRO A 277 -5.66 -0.16 23.76
N LYS A 278 -6.19 0.78 24.56
CA LYS A 278 -7.04 0.47 25.72
C LYS A 278 -8.47 0.26 25.21
N THR A 279 -8.73 -0.93 24.68
CA THR A 279 -10.05 -1.32 24.18
C THR A 279 -10.27 -2.82 24.40
N PHE A 280 -11.53 -3.24 24.31
CA PHE A 280 -11.91 -4.64 24.34
C PHE A 280 -12.66 -5.00 23.05
N VAL A 281 -12.65 -6.29 22.74
CA VAL A 281 -13.39 -6.83 21.60
C VAL A 281 -14.86 -6.94 21.99
N VAL A 282 -15.72 -6.26 21.24
CA VAL A 282 -17.19 -6.32 21.38
C VAL A 282 -17.72 -7.54 20.64
N SER A 283 -17.24 -7.78 19.42
CA SER A 283 -17.60 -8.95 18.63
C SER A 283 -16.47 -9.36 17.69
N LYS A 284 -16.49 -10.64 17.31
CA LYS A 284 -15.61 -11.21 16.29
C LYS A 284 -16.42 -12.15 15.41
N THR A 285 -16.34 -11.94 14.11
CA THR A 285 -17.00 -12.78 13.11
C THR A 285 -15.97 -13.23 12.08
N ASP A 286 -15.93 -14.53 11.79
CA ASP A 286 -15.05 -15.12 10.79
C ASP A 286 -15.84 -15.43 9.51
N VAL A 287 -15.33 -14.99 8.36
CA VAL A 287 -15.91 -15.21 7.03
C VAL A 287 -14.83 -15.77 6.09
N PRO A 288 -15.00 -16.98 5.54
CA PRO A 288 -16.09 -17.92 5.82
C PRO A 288 -16.07 -18.46 7.25
N SER A 289 -17.22 -18.95 7.72
CA SER A 289 -17.31 -19.69 8.99
C SER A 289 -16.52 -21.00 8.93
N LYS A 290 -16.26 -21.64 10.07
CA LYS A 290 -15.53 -22.92 10.12
C LYS A 290 -16.14 -23.99 9.19
N THR A 291 -17.46 -24.12 9.18
CA THR A 291 -18.15 -25.11 8.32
C THR A 291 -17.96 -24.81 6.83
N TYR A 292 -18.10 -23.56 6.42
CA TYR A 292 -17.87 -23.16 5.02
C TYR A 292 -16.39 -23.28 4.64
N TRP A 293 -15.47 -23.01 5.56
CA TRP A 293 -14.06 -23.23 5.37
C TRP A 293 -13.74 -24.70 5.10
N GLU A 294 -14.26 -25.63 5.91
CA GLU A 294 -14.07 -27.07 5.70
C GLU A 294 -14.64 -27.54 4.35
N LEU A 295 -15.81 -27.03 3.95
CA LEU A 295 -16.40 -27.29 2.64
C LEU A 295 -15.50 -26.79 1.50
N ALA A 296 -15.00 -25.56 1.58
CA ALA A 296 -14.12 -24.99 0.57
C ALA A 296 -12.79 -25.75 0.44
N VAL A 297 -12.20 -26.15 1.57
CA VAL A 297 -10.98 -26.98 1.58
C VAL A 297 -11.24 -28.34 0.94
N ASN A 298 -12.34 -29.02 1.27
CA ASN A 298 -12.67 -30.32 0.68
C ASN A 298 -12.92 -30.22 -0.83
N ARG A 299 -13.59 -29.15 -1.30
CA ARG A 299 -13.75 -28.89 -2.74
C ARG A 299 -12.42 -28.66 -3.43
N ALA A 300 -11.51 -27.93 -2.79
CA ALA A 300 -10.17 -27.68 -3.34
C ALA A 300 -9.38 -28.98 -3.48
N LEU A 301 -9.38 -29.83 -2.45
CA LEU A 301 -8.72 -31.14 -2.50
C LEU A 301 -9.32 -32.03 -3.60
N GLN A 302 -10.66 -32.13 -3.68
CA GLN A 302 -11.32 -32.88 -4.74
C GLN A 302 -10.98 -32.36 -6.14
N GLN A 303 -10.85 -31.04 -6.31
CA GLN A 303 -10.47 -30.46 -7.60
C GLN A 303 -9.01 -30.77 -7.95
N ILE A 304 -8.11 -30.74 -6.97
CA ILE A 304 -6.68 -31.06 -7.18
C ILE A 304 -6.50 -32.56 -7.52
N ASP A 305 -7.26 -33.44 -6.89
CA ASP A 305 -7.15 -34.90 -7.09
C ASP A 305 -7.79 -35.40 -8.40
N ARG A 306 -8.55 -34.57 -9.12
CA ARG A 306 -9.16 -34.94 -10.41
C ARG A 306 -8.08 -35.13 -11.48
N SER A 307 -8.11 -36.27 -12.17
CA SER A 307 -7.13 -36.64 -13.20
C SER A 307 -6.98 -35.64 -14.36
N ASN A 308 -8.01 -34.83 -14.64
CA ASN A 308 -8.02 -33.85 -15.72
C ASN A 308 -7.90 -32.40 -15.21
N SER A 309 -7.56 -32.21 -13.94
CA SER A 309 -7.40 -30.89 -13.35
C SER A 309 -5.98 -30.39 -13.54
N GLU A 310 -5.84 -29.17 -14.06
CA GLU A 310 -4.55 -28.50 -14.08
C GLU A 310 -4.21 -27.85 -12.73
N LEU A 311 -5.20 -27.70 -11.83
CA LEU A 311 -5.01 -27.07 -10.52
C LEU A 311 -4.19 -27.98 -9.59
N THR A 312 -3.00 -27.50 -9.20
CA THR A 312 -2.08 -28.23 -8.31
C THR A 312 -2.02 -27.65 -6.89
N LYS A 313 -2.33 -26.35 -6.75
CA LYS A 313 -2.33 -25.64 -5.47
C LYS A 313 -3.36 -24.50 -5.54
N VAL A 314 -4.11 -24.30 -4.46
CA VAL A 314 -4.93 -23.10 -4.25
C VAL A 314 -4.78 -22.62 -2.81
N VAL A 315 -4.77 -21.31 -2.63
CA VAL A 315 -4.66 -20.65 -1.32
C VAL A 315 -5.99 -20.00 -1.01
N LEU A 316 -6.69 -20.55 -0.03
CA LEU A 316 -7.95 -19.99 0.46
C LEU A 316 -7.68 -19.00 1.60
N ALA A 317 -8.47 -17.94 1.67
CA ALA A 317 -8.36 -16.92 2.69
C ALA A 317 -9.58 -16.91 3.62
N ARG A 318 -9.40 -16.37 4.83
CA ARG A 318 -10.49 -16.12 5.77
C ARG A 318 -10.30 -14.75 6.39
N SER A 319 -11.34 -13.94 6.37
CA SER A 319 -11.40 -12.65 7.05
C SER A 319 -11.96 -12.82 8.47
N SER A 320 -11.32 -12.18 9.45
CA SER A 320 -11.84 -12.06 10.81
C SER A 320 -12.21 -10.59 11.05
N ARG A 321 -13.51 -10.28 11.05
CA ARG A 321 -14.01 -8.94 11.38
C ARG A 321 -14.09 -8.82 12.90
N VAL A 322 -13.29 -7.91 13.46
CA VAL A 322 -13.26 -7.62 14.90
C VAL A 322 -13.82 -6.23 15.14
N VAL A 323 -14.87 -6.12 15.95
CA VAL A 323 -15.43 -4.84 16.40
C VAL A 323 -14.90 -4.57 17.80
N THR A 324 -14.35 -3.37 17.99
CA THR A 324 -13.80 -2.93 19.28
C THR A 324 -14.71 -1.89 19.92
N ALA A 325 -14.59 -1.71 21.24
CA ALA A 325 -15.40 -0.76 21.98
C ALA A 325 -15.14 0.70 21.57
N ASN A 326 -13.90 1.00 21.17
CA ASN A 326 -13.46 2.27 20.64
C ASN A 326 -12.67 2.06 19.35
N ASP A 327 -12.62 3.08 18.50
CA ASP A 327 -11.75 3.12 17.33
C ASP A 327 -10.28 3.06 17.75
N ILE A 328 -9.47 2.38 16.93
CA ILE A 328 -8.03 2.28 17.13
C ILE A 328 -7.35 2.96 15.94
N ALA A 329 -6.47 3.92 16.23
CA ALA A 329 -5.67 4.55 15.19
C ALA A 329 -4.79 3.50 14.47
N PRO A 330 -4.76 3.47 13.12
CA PRO A 330 -3.95 2.52 12.36
C PRO A 330 -2.45 2.58 12.70
N THR A 331 -1.94 3.77 13.01
CA THR A 331 -0.55 4.00 13.43
C THR A 331 -0.24 3.37 14.79
N THR A 332 -1.18 3.38 15.74
CA THR A 332 -1.03 2.69 17.03
C THR A 332 -0.96 1.17 16.84
N TRP A 333 -1.78 0.61 15.94
CA TRP A 333 -1.70 -0.80 15.56
C TRP A 333 -0.33 -1.18 15.01
N LEU A 334 0.18 -0.42 14.04
CA LEU A 334 1.49 -0.66 13.44
C LEU A 334 2.62 -0.53 14.48
N LYS A 335 2.57 0.48 15.36
CA LYS A 335 3.56 0.63 16.44
C LYS A 335 3.57 -0.58 17.38
N CYS A 336 2.41 -1.14 17.72
CA CYS A 336 2.32 -2.36 18.52
C CYS A 336 2.97 -3.58 17.84
N LEU A 337 3.09 -3.58 16.51
CA LEU A 337 3.75 -4.64 15.76
C LEU A 337 5.28 -4.45 15.68
N GLN A 338 5.82 -3.29 16.08
CA GLN A 338 7.27 -2.99 16.09
C GLN A 338 8.02 -3.52 17.33
N VAL A 339 7.47 -4.48 18.07
CA VAL A 339 8.05 -4.94 19.36
C VAL A 339 9.11 -6.03 19.17
N GLY A 340 10.34 -5.76 19.64
CA GLY A 340 11.44 -6.73 19.68
C GLY A 340 11.97 -7.06 18.28
N LYS A 341 12.33 -8.33 18.03
CA LYS A 341 12.86 -8.80 16.73
C LYS A 341 11.85 -8.74 15.58
N SER A 342 10.59 -8.35 15.81
CA SER A 342 9.59 -8.23 14.74
C SER A 342 9.88 -7.06 13.80
N LYS A 343 10.44 -5.95 14.30
CA LYS A 343 10.80 -4.77 13.50
C LYS A 343 11.82 -5.13 12.41
N ASP A 344 12.73 -6.06 12.71
CA ASP A 344 13.83 -6.40 11.81
C ASP A 344 13.45 -7.37 10.68
N ASN A 345 12.31 -8.04 10.81
CA ASN A 345 11.95 -9.19 9.97
C ASN A 345 10.72 -8.94 9.08
N ALA A 346 10.16 -7.73 9.08
CA ALA A 346 8.95 -7.42 8.33
C ALA A 346 8.95 -6.02 7.73
N TYR A 347 8.46 -5.93 6.50
CA TYR A 347 8.00 -4.68 5.92
C TYR A 347 6.74 -4.22 6.64
N GLN A 348 6.69 -2.95 6.99
CA GLN A 348 5.49 -2.34 7.52
C GLN A 348 4.96 -1.31 6.55
N PHE A 349 3.64 -1.30 6.39
CA PHE A 349 3.00 -0.30 5.55
C PHE A 349 1.67 0.16 6.14
N CYS A 350 1.34 1.41 5.86
CA CYS A 350 0.00 2.00 6.00
C CYS A 350 -0.32 2.71 4.70
N LEU A 351 -1.52 2.50 4.16
CA LEU A 351 -2.06 3.26 3.05
C LEU A 351 -3.48 3.66 3.38
N GLN A 352 -3.78 4.95 3.29
CA GLN A 352 -5.10 5.48 3.56
C GLN A 352 -5.41 6.59 2.55
N PRO A 353 -6.23 6.31 1.53
CA PRO A 353 -6.79 7.35 0.67
C PRO A 353 -7.64 8.34 1.51
N PRO A 354 -7.89 9.55 1.00
CA PRO A 354 -8.67 10.55 1.73
C PRO A 354 -10.08 10.05 2.05
N ASN A 355 -10.49 10.22 3.30
CA ASN A 355 -11.79 9.76 3.81
C ASN A 355 -12.04 8.26 3.57
N ALA A 356 -11.00 7.42 3.66
CA ALA A 356 -11.08 5.97 3.53
C ALA A 356 -10.62 5.26 4.82
N PRO A 357 -11.01 3.99 5.03
CA PRO A 357 -10.31 3.13 5.97
C PRO A 357 -8.82 2.99 5.60
N ALA A 358 -7.97 2.74 6.60
CA ALA A 358 -6.56 2.47 6.36
C ALA A 358 -6.32 0.97 6.09
N PHE A 359 -5.47 0.67 5.12
CA PHE A 359 -4.92 -0.64 4.90
C PHE A 359 -3.50 -0.70 5.49
N ILE A 360 -3.30 -1.58 6.46
CA ILE A 360 -2.02 -1.74 7.16
C ILE A 360 -1.50 -3.17 7.05
N GLY A 361 -0.20 -3.36 7.12
CA GLY A 361 0.41 -4.68 7.14
C GLY A 361 1.79 -4.72 7.77
N ASN A 362 2.17 -5.92 8.21
CA ASN A 362 3.48 -6.26 8.77
C ASN A 362 3.92 -7.60 8.16
N THR A 363 4.45 -7.55 6.94
CA THR A 363 4.73 -8.74 6.12
C THR A 363 6.22 -9.09 6.07
N PRO A 364 6.62 -10.35 6.31
CA PRO A 364 8.01 -10.77 6.13
C PRO A 364 8.39 -10.98 4.65
N GLU A 365 7.40 -11.05 3.76
CA GLU A 365 7.56 -11.47 2.36
C GLU A 365 7.86 -10.28 1.44
N GLN A 366 8.87 -10.45 0.60
CA GLN A 366 9.22 -9.51 -0.46
C GLN A 366 8.74 -10.06 -1.81
N LEU A 367 7.86 -9.32 -2.50
CA LEU A 367 7.45 -9.68 -3.86
C LEU A 367 8.66 -9.60 -4.81
N PHE A 368 9.26 -8.42 -4.91
CA PHE A 368 10.59 -8.22 -5.49
C PHE A 368 11.21 -6.91 -4.96
N HIS A 369 12.52 -6.80 -5.09
CA HIS A 369 13.27 -5.57 -4.89
C HIS A 369 14.24 -5.41 -6.05
N ARG A 370 14.28 -4.21 -6.63
CA ARG A 370 15.13 -3.86 -7.76
C ARG A 370 16.00 -2.66 -7.39
N LYS A 371 17.29 -2.76 -7.73
CA LYS A 371 18.27 -1.67 -7.64
C LYS A 371 19.07 -1.65 -8.94
N CYS A 372 18.91 -0.60 -9.74
CA CYS A 372 19.43 -0.57 -11.12
C CYS A 372 18.96 -1.82 -11.90
N LEU A 373 19.88 -2.61 -12.45
CA LEU A 373 19.58 -3.89 -13.12
C LEU A 373 19.53 -5.09 -12.17
N GLY A 374 19.92 -4.92 -10.91
CA GLY A 374 19.83 -5.98 -9.91
C GLY A 374 18.38 -6.21 -9.51
N LEU A 375 17.93 -7.47 -9.58
CA LEU A 375 16.60 -7.90 -9.14
C LEU A 375 16.73 -9.00 -8.09
N SER A 376 15.88 -8.95 -7.06
CA SER A 376 15.79 -9.98 -6.02
C SER A 376 14.33 -10.26 -5.67
N SER A 377 14.02 -11.51 -5.39
CA SER A 377 12.72 -12.01 -4.92
C SER A 377 12.94 -13.16 -3.96
N GLU A 378 11.89 -13.62 -3.30
CA GLU A 378 11.98 -14.63 -2.26
C GLU A 378 10.86 -15.65 -2.39
N ALA A 379 11.21 -16.92 -2.21
CA ALA A 379 10.23 -17.96 -1.99
C ALA A 379 10.08 -18.17 -0.48
N LEU A 380 8.87 -17.99 0.04
CA LEU A 380 8.53 -18.22 1.43
C LEU A 380 7.25 -19.07 1.48
N ALA A 381 7.36 -20.33 1.90
CA ALA A 381 6.24 -21.27 1.93
C ALA A 381 6.57 -22.47 2.83
N GLY A 382 5.55 -23.27 3.19
CA GLY A 382 5.68 -24.27 4.25
C GLY A 382 5.82 -23.60 5.61
N THR A 383 5.02 -23.99 6.59
CA THR A 383 4.94 -23.23 7.85
C THR A 383 4.86 -24.15 9.05
N ARG A 384 5.60 -23.81 10.11
CA ARG A 384 5.38 -24.31 11.47
C ARG A 384 5.35 -23.18 12.47
N ALA A 385 4.65 -23.37 13.58
CA ALA A 385 4.76 -22.48 14.73
C ALA A 385 6.16 -22.58 15.35
N ARG A 386 6.63 -21.50 15.98
CA ARG A 386 7.83 -21.52 16.83
C ARG A 386 7.53 -22.31 18.11
N GLY A 387 8.54 -23.02 18.62
CA GLY A 387 8.43 -23.78 19.87
C GLY A 387 8.44 -22.88 21.11
N GLY A 388 7.84 -23.35 22.21
CA GLY A 388 7.90 -22.67 23.51
C GLY A 388 9.26 -22.83 24.21
N SER A 389 10.07 -23.80 23.80
CA SER A 389 11.45 -24.02 24.23
C SER A 389 12.37 -24.22 23.02
N MET A 390 13.69 -24.08 23.22
CA MET A 390 14.68 -24.29 22.16
C MET A 390 14.60 -25.70 21.54
N ALA A 391 14.36 -26.73 22.36
CA ALA A 391 14.21 -28.10 21.88
C ALA A 391 12.93 -28.29 21.05
N GLN A 392 11.80 -27.72 21.48
CA GLN A 392 10.55 -27.76 20.70
C GLN A 392 10.69 -26.99 19.38
N ASP A 393 11.41 -25.86 19.40
CA ASP A 393 11.63 -25.04 18.22
C ASP A 393 12.48 -25.76 17.18
N LEU A 394 13.53 -26.45 17.62
CA LEU A 394 14.37 -27.30 16.78
C LEU A 394 13.59 -28.50 16.23
N GLN A 395 12.72 -29.12 17.05
CA GLN A 395 11.89 -30.22 16.57
C GLN A 395 10.92 -29.78 15.47
N ALA A 396 10.28 -28.62 15.64
CA ALA A 396 9.40 -28.04 14.63
C ALA A 396 10.16 -27.65 13.36
N GLU A 397 11.42 -27.23 13.49
CA GLU A 397 12.31 -26.94 12.37
C GLU A 397 12.66 -28.20 11.57
N LEU A 398 13.06 -29.28 12.26
CA LEU A 398 13.39 -30.56 11.63
C LEU A 398 12.17 -31.21 10.96
N ASP A 399 10.99 -31.12 11.59
CA ASP A 399 9.72 -31.57 11.00
C ASP A 399 9.41 -30.80 9.70
N LEU A 400 9.57 -29.47 9.70
CA LEU A 400 9.34 -28.66 8.50
C LEU A 400 10.34 -28.99 7.38
N LEU A 401 11.61 -29.20 7.72
CA LEU A 401 12.65 -29.53 6.74
C LEU A 401 12.46 -30.91 6.08
N SER A 402 11.92 -31.87 6.83
CA SER A 402 11.73 -33.26 6.39
C SER A 402 10.37 -33.55 5.78
N SER A 403 9.36 -32.69 5.95
CA SER A 403 8.01 -32.87 5.42
C SER A 403 7.97 -32.86 3.88
N PRO A 404 7.59 -33.98 3.22
CA PRO A 404 7.46 -34.02 1.76
C PRO A 404 6.37 -33.08 1.23
N LYS A 405 5.29 -32.91 2.01
CA LYS A 405 4.18 -32.02 1.68
C LYS A 405 4.65 -30.56 1.63
N ASP A 406 5.30 -30.09 2.69
CA ASP A 406 5.78 -28.71 2.77
C ASP A 406 6.89 -28.46 1.74
N HIS A 407 7.72 -29.47 1.46
CA HIS A 407 8.73 -29.39 0.41
C HIS A 407 8.12 -29.23 -0.99
N LEU A 408 7.04 -29.96 -1.31
CA LEU A 408 6.31 -29.82 -2.57
C LEU A 408 5.71 -28.41 -2.69
N GLU A 409 5.02 -27.93 -1.64
CA GLU A 409 4.44 -26.59 -1.62
C GLU A 409 5.50 -25.50 -1.87
N PHE A 410 6.63 -25.60 -1.16
CA PHE A 410 7.74 -24.67 -1.30
C PHE A 410 8.37 -24.72 -2.69
N THR A 411 8.53 -25.91 -3.27
CA THR A 411 9.09 -26.08 -4.61
C THR A 411 8.20 -25.44 -5.67
N ILE A 412 6.87 -25.59 -5.58
CA ILE A 412 5.92 -24.91 -6.50
C ILE A 412 6.15 -23.39 -6.49
N VAL A 413 6.27 -22.79 -5.30
CA VAL A 413 6.50 -21.34 -5.17
C VAL A 413 7.87 -20.95 -5.73
N ARG A 414 8.94 -21.62 -5.30
CA ARG A 414 10.32 -21.31 -5.72
C ARG A 414 10.50 -21.42 -7.22
N GLU A 415 10.06 -22.52 -7.82
CA GLU A 415 10.23 -22.76 -9.25
C GLU A 415 9.36 -21.82 -10.10
N SER A 416 8.16 -21.46 -9.63
CA SER A 416 7.33 -20.47 -10.31
C SER A 416 8.01 -19.09 -10.34
N ILE A 417 8.54 -18.63 -9.21
CA ILE A 417 9.28 -17.36 -9.14
C ILE A 417 10.53 -17.45 -10.02
N ARG A 418 11.32 -18.53 -9.94
CA ARG A 418 12.53 -18.72 -10.77
C ARG A 418 12.22 -18.59 -12.26
N LYS A 419 11.23 -19.33 -12.76
CA LYS A 419 10.82 -19.26 -14.19
C LYS A 419 10.41 -17.86 -14.63
N LYS A 420 9.69 -17.13 -13.77
CA LYS A 420 9.29 -15.73 -14.04
C LYS A 420 10.47 -14.79 -14.09
N LEU A 421 11.46 -14.98 -13.21
CA LEU A 421 12.70 -14.20 -13.26
C LEU A 421 13.55 -14.54 -14.49
N GLU A 422 13.66 -15.82 -14.88
CA GLU A 422 14.41 -16.25 -16.08
C GLU A 422 13.87 -15.62 -17.38
N ALA A 423 12.58 -15.28 -17.41
CA ALA A 423 11.97 -14.60 -18.54
C ALA A 423 12.53 -13.18 -18.76
N VAL A 424 12.82 -12.45 -17.67
CA VAL A 424 13.24 -11.03 -17.70
C VAL A 424 14.72 -10.81 -17.37
N CYS A 425 15.37 -11.77 -16.73
CA CYS A 425 16.77 -11.69 -16.34
C CYS A 425 17.69 -12.46 -17.31
N SER A 426 18.89 -11.92 -17.50
CA SER A 426 19.99 -12.58 -18.22
C SER A 426 20.56 -13.79 -17.47
N SER A 427 20.49 -13.75 -16.14
CA SER A 427 20.88 -14.84 -15.24
C SER A 427 20.03 -14.79 -13.97
N VAL A 428 19.77 -15.97 -13.39
CA VAL A 428 19.06 -16.12 -12.12
C VAL A 428 19.83 -17.10 -11.24
N MET A 429 20.11 -16.68 -10.02
CA MET A 429 20.73 -17.49 -8.97
C MET A 429 19.71 -17.76 -7.87
N VAL A 430 19.74 -18.96 -7.32
CA VAL A 430 18.93 -19.32 -6.15
C VAL A 430 19.88 -19.78 -5.06
N GLU A 431 20.16 -18.89 -4.10
CA GLU A 431 21.06 -19.16 -2.99
C GLU A 431 20.67 -18.30 -1.78
N PRO A 432 20.35 -18.89 -0.61
CA PRO A 432 20.23 -20.32 -0.37
C PRO A 432 19.06 -20.97 -1.12
N LYS A 433 19.20 -22.25 -1.51
CA LYS A 433 18.18 -23.01 -2.26
C LYS A 433 16.97 -23.46 -1.44
N LYS A 434 17.18 -23.71 -0.14
CA LYS A 434 16.16 -24.09 0.85
C LYS A 434 16.79 -24.03 2.24
N VAL A 435 16.36 -23.08 3.07
CA VAL A 435 16.74 -22.97 4.49
C VAL A 435 15.53 -22.60 5.33
N ILE A 436 15.69 -22.59 6.65
CA ILE A 436 14.63 -22.17 7.57
C ILE A 436 14.77 -20.68 7.86
N LYS A 437 13.70 -19.91 7.65
CA LYS A 437 13.58 -18.52 8.09
C LYS A 437 12.70 -18.46 9.32
N LYS A 438 13.30 -18.16 10.48
CA LYS A 438 12.59 -18.05 11.76
C LYS A 438 12.05 -16.63 11.95
N LEU A 439 10.74 -16.51 12.07
CA LEU A 439 10.04 -15.28 12.46
C LEU A 439 9.66 -15.36 13.94
N PRO A 440 9.16 -14.27 14.56
CA PRO A 440 8.84 -14.26 15.98
C PRO A 440 7.83 -15.33 16.43
N ARG A 441 6.85 -15.70 15.58
CA ARG A 441 5.78 -16.64 15.93
C ARG A 441 5.75 -17.90 15.09
N ILE A 442 6.28 -17.84 13.87
CA ILE A 442 6.29 -18.95 12.90
C ILE A 442 7.67 -19.08 12.26
N GLN A 443 7.89 -20.17 11.54
CA GLN A 443 9.08 -20.39 10.72
C GLN A 443 8.68 -21.00 9.38
N HIS A 444 9.44 -20.66 8.34
CA HIS A 444 9.14 -21.02 6.96
C HIS A 444 10.32 -21.69 6.26
N LEU A 445 10.05 -22.47 5.22
CA LEU A 445 11.06 -22.76 4.21
C LEU A 445 11.28 -21.49 3.37
N TYR A 446 12.55 -21.18 3.12
CA TYR A 446 13.00 -19.97 2.47
C TYR A 446 14.02 -20.26 1.36
N ALA A 447 13.89 -19.56 0.25
CA ALA A 447 14.95 -19.39 -0.74
C ALA A 447 15.01 -17.95 -1.20
N GLN A 448 16.23 -17.49 -1.47
CA GLN A 448 16.48 -16.18 -2.07
C GLN A 448 16.77 -16.39 -3.56
N LEU A 449 16.11 -15.59 -4.40
CA LEU A 449 16.31 -15.58 -5.84
C LEU A 449 16.86 -14.21 -6.23
N THR A 450 18.00 -14.19 -6.90
CA THR A 450 18.62 -12.96 -7.42
C THR A 450 18.85 -13.09 -8.92
N GLY A 451 18.85 -11.98 -9.63
CA GLY A 451 19.12 -11.96 -11.05
C GLY A 451 19.50 -10.58 -11.55
N ARG A 452 19.95 -10.52 -12.81
CA ARG A 452 20.25 -9.28 -13.51
C ARG A 452 19.32 -9.11 -14.70
N LEU A 453 18.55 -8.01 -14.70
CA LEU A 453 17.61 -7.68 -15.77
C LEU A 453 18.28 -7.56 -17.13
N LYS A 454 17.52 -7.92 -18.18
CA LYS A 454 17.95 -7.75 -19.59
C LYS A 454 17.84 -6.29 -20.03
N CYS A 455 16.85 -5.56 -19.52
CA CYS A 455 16.57 -4.15 -19.85
C CYS A 455 16.23 -3.33 -18.59
N GLU A 456 16.32 -2.00 -18.68
CA GLU A 456 15.89 -1.11 -17.60
C GLU A 456 14.36 -0.93 -17.53
N ASP A 457 13.59 -1.21 -18.57
CA ASP A 457 12.14 -0.93 -18.61
C ASP A 457 11.24 -2.10 -18.16
N ASP A 458 11.74 -2.97 -17.27
CA ASP A 458 11.09 -4.23 -16.95
C ASP A 458 10.18 -4.21 -15.70
N GLU A 459 10.02 -3.10 -14.92
CA GLU A 459 9.30 -3.17 -13.63
C GLU A 459 7.85 -3.62 -13.73
N PHE A 460 7.09 -3.08 -14.69
CA PHE A 460 5.70 -3.51 -14.89
C PHE A 460 5.62 -4.98 -15.30
N VAL A 461 6.54 -5.42 -16.16
CA VAL A 461 6.60 -6.82 -16.63
C VAL A 461 6.92 -7.74 -15.46
N ILE A 462 7.87 -7.38 -14.60
CA ILE A 462 8.21 -8.12 -13.37
C ILE A 462 6.99 -8.20 -12.45
N LEU A 463 6.35 -7.06 -12.18
CA LEU A 463 5.19 -6.97 -11.30
C LEU A 463 4.01 -7.81 -11.81
N ALA A 464 3.62 -7.66 -13.07
CA ALA A 464 2.55 -8.44 -13.70
C ALA A 464 2.88 -9.93 -13.78
N SER A 465 4.16 -10.27 -13.97
CA SER A 465 4.62 -11.65 -13.98
C SER A 465 4.57 -12.28 -12.60
N LEU A 466 4.94 -11.57 -11.53
CA LEU A 466 5.01 -12.12 -10.18
C LEU A 466 3.66 -12.09 -9.44
N HIS A 467 2.85 -11.03 -9.60
CA HIS A 467 1.58 -10.84 -8.88
C HIS A 467 0.38 -11.51 -9.58
N PRO A 468 -0.51 -12.20 -8.85
CA PRO A 468 -0.28 -12.75 -7.51
C PRO A 468 0.70 -13.95 -7.56
N THR A 469 1.39 -14.19 -6.44
CA THR A 469 2.34 -15.31 -6.30
C THR A 469 1.61 -16.62 -6.00
N PRO A 470 2.21 -17.79 -6.27
CA PRO A 470 1.64 -19.06 -5.82
C PRO A 470 1.60 -19.26 -4.30
N ALA A 471 2.29 -18.41 -3.54
CA ALA A 471 2.22 -18.41 -2.08
C ALA A 471 0.90 -17.80 -1.57
N VAL A 472 0.29 -16.89 -2.34
CA VAL A 472 -0.95 -16.19 -1.96
C VAL A 472 -2.17 -16.55 -2.81
N CYS A 473 -1.98 -17.09 -4.02
CA CYS A 473 -3.07 -17.47 -4.93
C CYS A 473 -3.11 -19.00 -5.15
N GLY A 474 -2.05 -19.56 -5.71
CA GLY A 474 -1.98 -20.98 -6.07
C GLY A 474 -1.25 -21.22 -7.38
N SER A 475 -1.37 -22.43 -7.92
CA SER A 475 -0.69 -22.86 -9.14
C SER A 475 -1.51 -23.89 -9.92
N PRO A 476 -1.63 -23.76 -11.25
CA PRO A 476 -1.32 -22.58 -12.04
C PRO A 476 -2.25 -21.41 -11.68
N ARG A 477 -1.82 -20.19 -12.05
CA ARG A 477 -2.36 -18.94 -11.49
C ARG A 477 -3.84 -18.74 -11.81
N GLU A 478 -4.23 -18.96 -13.06
CA GLU A 478 -5.56 -18.57 -13.53
C GLU A 478 -6.62 -19.53 -12.96
N GLU A 479 -6.33 -20.82 -12.93
CA GLU A 479 -7.16 -21.87 -12.36
C GLU A 479 -7.37 -21.65 -10.85
N ALA A 480 -6.29 -21.32 -10.12
CA ALA A 480 -6.37 -21.00 -8.71
C ALA A 480 -7.20 -19.73 -8.46
N ARG A 481 -7.02 -18.68 -9.28
CA ARG A 481 -7.78 -17.44 -9.19
C ARG A 481 -9.27 -17.66 -9.46
N VAL A 482 -9.62 -18.40 -10.50
CA VAL A 482 -11.01 -18.76 -10.83
C VAL A 482 -11.61 -19.57 -9.69
N PHE A 483 -10.90 -20.57 -9.17
CA PHE A 483 -11.37 -21.37 -8.04
C PHE A 483 -11.68 -20.50 -6.81
N ILE A 484 -10.78 -19.57 -6.46
CA ILE A 484 -10.98 -18.62 -5.36
C ILE A 484 -12.22 -17.78 -5.62
N ALA A 485 -12.35 -17.17 -6.81
CA ALA A 485 -13.48 -16.31 -7.14
C ALA A 485 -14.84 -17.03 -7.07
N GLU A 486 -14.89 -18.32 -7.41
CA GLU A 486 -16.12 -19.13 -7.36
C GLU A 486 -16.48 -19.64 -5.95
N ASN A 487 -15.50 -19.72 -5.05
CA ASN A 487 -15.67 -20.31 -3.71
C ASN A 487 -15.50 -19.31 -2.56
N ASP A 488 -15.10 -18.07 -2.84
CA ASP A 488 -15.22 -16.98 -1.89
C ASP A 488 -16.71 -16.71 -1.66
N VAL A 489 -17.20 -17.14 -0.49
CA VAL A 489 -18.53 -16.76 -0.01
C VAL A 489 -18.52 -15.24 0.14
N GLN A 490 -19.27 -14.54 -0.71
CA GLN A 490 -19.33 -13.08 -0.73
C GLN A 490 -19.44 -12.51 0.69
N PHE A 491 -18.64 -11.48 0.96
CA PHE A 491 -18.63 -10.67 2.18
C PHE A 491 -19.94 -9.90 2.44
N ASP A 492 -20.99 -10.19 1.67
CA ASP A 492 -22.31 -9.58 1.76
C ASP A 492 -23.17 -10.37 2.77
N LEU A 493 -22.85 -10.22 4.05
CA LEU A 493 -23.87 -10.34 5.09
C LEU A 493 -24.35 -8.91 5.43
N PRO A 494 -25.68 -8.68 5.49
CA PRO A 494 -26.27 -7.34 5.62
C PRO A 494 -25.81 -6.56 6.86
#